data_AF-A0A3B8VAT3-F1
#
_entry.id   AF-A0A3B8VAT3-F1
#
_cell.length_a   1.000
_cell.length_b   1.000
_cell.length_c   1.000
_cell.angle_alpha   90.00
_cell.angle_beta   90.00
_cell.angle_gamma   90.00
#
_symmetry.space_group_name_H-M   'P 1'
#
loop_
_entity.id
_entity.type
_entity.pdbx_description
1 polymer ?
#
loop_
_entity_poly.entity_id
_entity_poly.type
_entity_poly.pdbx_seq_one_letter_code
_entity_poly.pdbx_strand_id
1 'polypeptide(L)' 'MEIKTDYSDVKFRNDGKLKLLIIVGTRPEIIRLAAVIKKCRKYFDCI' A
#
# COMPACT_ATOMS: atom_id res chain seq x y z
N MET A 1 3.84 -10.05 19.74
CA MET A 1 2.99 -9.80 18.57
C MET A 1 3.45 -10.77 17.51
N GLU A 2 2.64 -11.77 17.16
CA GLU A 2 3.01 -12.68 16.08
C GLU A 2 3.08 -11.88 14.77
N ILE A 3 4.22 -11.96 14.10
CA ILE A 3 4.44 -11.30 12.82
C ILE A 3 3.82 -12.19 11.75
N LYS A 4 2.85 -11.66 10.98
CA LYS A 4 2.34 -12.35 9.79
C LYS A 4 3.50 -12.47 8.78
N THR A 5 3.83 -13.69 8.37
CA THR A 5 4.93 -13.98 7.43
C THR A 5 4.44 -14.44 6.06
N ASP A 6 3.23 -15.00 5.98
CA ASP A 6 2.61 -15.39 4.72
C ASP A 6 1.68 -14.29 4.21
N TYR A 7 1.97 -13.78 3.02
CA TYR A 7 1.19 -12.75 2.31
C TYR A 7 0.73 -13.23 0.93
N SER A 8 0.65 -14.55 0.71
CA SER A 8 0.25 -15.15 -0.56
C SER A 8 -1.15 -14.73 -1.03
N ASP A 9 -1.99 -14.25 -0.10
CA ASP A 9 -3.31 -13.68 -0.32
C ASP A 9 -3.28 -12.25 -0.89
N VAL A 10 -2.17 -11.52 -0.73
CA VAL A 10 -2.04 -10.14 -1.15
C VAL A 10 -1.60 -10.07 -2.62
N LYS A 11 -2.46 -9.51 -3.49
CA LYS A 11 -2.23 -9.45 -4.93
C LYS A 11 -2.65 -8.10 -5.50
N PHE A 12 -1.92 -7.67 -6.52
CA PHE A 12 -2.29 -6.54 -7.36
C PHE A 12 -3.58 -6.85 -8.12
N ARG A 13 -4.40 -5.84 -8.39
CA ARG A 13 -5.66 -5.97 -9.14
C ARG A 13 -5.41 -6.25 -10.62
N ASN A 14 -4.23 -5.90 -11.14
CA ASN A 14 -3.83 -5.99 -12.54
C ASN A 14 -4.79 -5.22 -13.46
N ASP A 15 -5.20 -4.01 -13.06
CA ASP A 15 -6.16 -3.17 -13.80
C ASP A 15 -5.52 -2.31 -14.92
N GLY A 16 -4.30 -2.65 -15.34
CA GLY A 16 -3.54 -1.94 -16.38
C GLY A 16 -2.81 -0.69 -15.88
N LYS A 17 -2.96 -0.30 -14.62
CA LYS A 17 -2.19 0.80 -14.01
C LYS A 17 -0.81 0.33 -13.57
N LEU A 18 0.07 1.30 -13.31
CA LEU A 18 1.35 1.04 -12.68
C LEU A 18 1.14 0.44 -11.28
N LYS A 19 1.81 -0.67 -11.00
CA LYS A 19 1.78 -1.38 -9.72
C LYS A 19 2.64 -0.65 -8.71
N LEU A 20 2.09 -0.36 -7.53
CA LEU A 20 2.77 0.37 -6.48
C LEU A 20 2.58 -0.31 -5.12
N LEU A 21 3.68 -0.66 -4.45
CA LEU A 21 3.66 -1.16 -3.07
C LEU A 21 3.88 0.01 -2.11
N ILE A 22 3.00 0.17 -1.11
CA ILE A 22 3.13 1.22 -0.10
C ILE A 22 3.54 0.60 1.23
N ILE A 23 4.78 0.81 1.65
CA ILE A 23 5.30 0.39 2.95
C ILE A 23 5.36 1.60 3.88
N VAL A 24 4.77 1.46 5.07
CA VAL A 24 4.76 2.50 6.10
C VAL A 24 5.14 1.88 7.44
N GLY A 25 5.91 2.60 8.25
CA GLY A 25 6.35 2.12 9.56
C GLY A 25 5.40 2.57 10.66
N THR A 26 5.47 3.85 11.02
CA THR A 26 4.85 4.37 12.23
C THR A 26 3.61 5.23 11.96
N ARG A 27 2.73 5.36 12.97
CA ARG A 27 1.54 6.24 12.88
C ARG A 27 1.87 7.67 12.41
N PRO A 28 2.93 8.33 12.93
CA PRO A 28 3.33 9.66 12.45
C PRO A 28 3.68 9.70 10.95
N GLU A 29 4.34 8.67 10.42
CA GLU A 29 4.64 8.58 8.97
C GLU A 29 3.36 8.42 8.14
N ILE A 30 2.44 7.57 8.58
CA ILE A 30 1.15 7.35 7.91
C ILE A 30 0.36 8.65 7.82
N ILE A 31 0.28 9.40 8.92
CA ILE A 31 -0.45 10.68 8.96
C ILE A 31 0.21 11.69 8.00
N ARG A 32 1.54 11.78 8.01
CA ARG A 32 2.30 12.71 7.16
C ARG A 32 2.12 12.41 5.66
N LEU A 33 2.01 11.13 5.31
CA LEU A 33 1.86 10.65 3.93
C LEU A 33 0.41 10.41 3.52
N ALA A 34 -0.57 10.65 4.38
CA ALA A 34 -1.97 10.28 4.13
C ALA A 34 -2.52 10.84 2.80
N ALA A 35 -2.19 12.10 2.48
CA ALA A 35 -2.60 12.74 1.23
C ALA A 35 -1.97 12.07 -0.01
N VAL A 36 -0.69 11.68 0.09
CA VAL A 36 0.04 10.99 -0.98
C VAL A 36 -0.53 9.59 -1.17
N ILE A 37 -0.68 8.81 -0.10
CA ILE A 37 -1.26 7.46 -0.13
C ILE A 37 -2.65 7.48 -0.78
N LYS A 38 -3.48 8.47 -0.44
CA LYS A 38 -4.81 8.64 -1.03
C LYS A 38 -4.77 8.88 -2.54
N LYS A 39 -3.82 9.70 -3.02
CA LYS A 39 -3.64 9.95 -4.45
C LYS A 39 -3.10 8.71 -5.16
N CYS A 40 -2.10 8.04 -4.57
CA CYS A 40 -1.55 6.81 -5.10
C CYS A 40 -2.63 5.75 -5.31
N ARG A 41 -3.48 5.51 -4.31
CA ARG A 41 -4.61 4.55 -4.40
C ARG A 41 -5.65 4.89 -5.47
N LYS A 42 -5.72 6.15 -5.92
CA LYS A 42 -6.63 6.56 -7.00
C LYS A 42 -6.05 6.26 -8.38
N TYR A 43 -4.76 6.48 -8.56
CA TYR A 43 -4.11 6.47 -9.87
C TYR A 43 -3.25 5.24 -10.17
N PHE A 44 -2.91 4.46 -9.14
CA PHE A 44 -2.09 3.26 -9.25
C PHE A 44 -2.84 2.03 -8.73
N ASP A 45 -2.36 0.86 -9.15
CA ASP A 45 -2.77 -0.42 -8.57
C ASP A 45 -1.94 -0.64 -7.30
N CYS A 46 -2.53 -0.29 -6.16
CA CYS A 46 -1.82 -0.26 -4.88
C CYS A 46 -2.08 -1.50 -4.03
N ILE A 47 -1.00 -2.00 -3.43
CA ILE A 47 -1.01 -2.89 -2.26
C ILE A 47 -0.63 -2.06 -1.03
#